data_AF-A0A965ZKB7-F1
#
_entry.id   AF-A0A965ZKB7-F1
#
_cell.length_a   1.000
_cell.length_b   1.000
_cell.length_c   1.000
_cell.angle_alpha   90.00
_cell.angle_beta   90.00
_cell.angle_gamma   90.00
#
_symmetry.space_group_name_H-M   'P 1'
#
loop_
_entity.id
_entity.type
_entity.pdbx_description
1 polymer ?
#
loop_
_entity_poly.entity_id
_entity_poly.type
_entity_poly.pdbx_seq_one_letter_code
_entity_poly.pdbx_strand_id
1 'polypeptide(L)' 'MPKTKLLNIRIDPELKKKAKKLAEADGRSLSNWVTKLISSKVKEAERAGAAPQAPEDNGDKI' A
#
# COMPACT_ATOMS: atom_id res chain seq x y z
N MET A 1 1.74 -17.45 -9.28
CA MET A 1 1.67 -16.12 -8.66
C MET A 1 0.21 -15.69 -8.64
N PRO A 2 -0.41 -15.44 -7.48
CA PRO A 2 -1.77 -14.89 -7.45
C PRO A 2 -1.80 -13.57 -8.23
N LYS A 3 -2.86 -13.34 -9.00
CA LYS A 3 -3.00 -12.14 -9.83
C LYS A 3 -2.90 -10.90 -8.94
N THR A 4 -1.91 -10.04 -9.20
CA THR A 4 -1.79 -8.75 -8.52
C THR A 4 -2.97 -7.88 -8.91
N LYS A 5 -3.78 -7.46 -7.94
CA LYS A 5 -4.84 -6.46 -8.17
C LYS A 5 -4.19 -5.07 -8.28
N LEU A 6 -4.66 -4.24 -9.22
CA LEU A 6 -4.20 -2.86 -9.37
C LEU A 6 -4.78 -1.98 -8.26
N LEU A 7 -3.95 -1.11 -7.69
CA LEU A 7 -4.35 -0.12 -6.70
C LEU A 7 -4.09 1.29 -7.27
N ASN A 8 -5.17 1.97 -7.67
CA ASN A 8 -5.10 3.33 -8.22
C ASN A 8 -5.33 4.35 -7.12
N ILE A 9 -4.30 5.15 -6.80
CA ILE A 9 -4.36 6.17 -5.74
C ILE A 9 -4.02 7.54 -6.34
N ARG A 10 -4.82 8.55 -5.99
CA ARG A 10 -4.47 9.95 -6.21
C ARG A 10 -3.67 10.45 -5.02
N ILE A 11 -2.46 10.94 -5.27
CA ILE A 11 -1.61 11.53 -4.26
C ILE A 11 -1.15 12.90 -4.71
N ASP A 12 -0.87 13.74 -3.72
CA ASP A 12 -0.26 15.03 -3.94
C ASP A 12 1.07 14.89 -4.73
N PRO A 13 1.31 15.75 -5.74
CA PRO A 13 2.51 15.66 -6.57
C PRO A 13 3.82 15.89 -5.79
N GLU A 14 3.83 16.71 -4.74
CA GLU A 14 5.01 16.90 -3.90
C GLU A 14 5.27 15.66 -3.05
N LEU A 15 4.21 15.06 -2.49
CA LEU A 15 4.32 13.80 -1.77
C LEU A 15 4.91 12.70 -2.66
N LYS A 16 4.46 12.61 -3.93
CA LYS A 16 5.02 11.67 -4.90
C LYS A 16 6.51 11.90 -5.14
N LYS A 17 6.94 13.15 -5.30
CA LYS A 17 8.36 13.50 -5.50
C LYS A 17 9.21 13.10 -4.30
N LYS A 18 8.74 13.39 -3.08
CA LYS A 18 9.44 13.01 -1.84
C LYS A 18 9.54 11.49 -1.68
N ALA A 19 8.43 10.78 -1.89
CA ALA A 19 8.40 9.32 -1.81
C ALA A 19 9.33 8.68 -2.84
N LYS A 20 9.39 9.21 -4.07
CA LYS A 20 10.29 8.71 -5.11
C LYS A 20 11.76 8.83 -4.68
N LYS A 21 12.17 10.00 -4.17
CA LYS A 21 13.55 10.21 -3.69
C LYS A 21 13.93 9.24 -2.56
N LEU A 22 13.01 8.98 -1.63
CA LEU A 22 13.23 8.02 -0.54
C LEU A 22 13.36 6.59 -1.07
N ALA A 23 12.54 6.21 -2.05
CA ALA A 23 12.62 4.90 -2.69
C ALA A 23 13.96 4.71 -3.44
N GLU A 24 14.40 5.73 -4.17
CA GLU A 24 15.68 5.73 -4.90
C GLU A 24 16.88 5.63 -3.93
N ALA A 25 16.86 6.35 -2.82
CA ALA A 25 17.89 6.27 -1.79
C ALA A 25 17.96 4.87 -1.13
N ASP A 26 16.84 4.16 -1.06
CA ASP A 26 16.70 2.79 -0.54
C ASP A 26 16.95 1.72 -1.62
N GLY A 27 17.34 2.13 -2.85
CA GLY A 27 17.64 1.23 -3.97
C GLY A 27 16.42 0.49 -4.53
N ARG A 28 15.21 1.03 -4.34
CA ARG A 28 13.93 0.39 -4.71
C ARG A 28 13.13 1.26 -5.67
N SER A 29 12.25 0.64 -6.44
CA SER A 29 11.22 1.37 -7.18
C SER A 29 10.17 1.95 -6.23
N LEU A 30 9.52 3.04 -6.63
CA LEU A 30 8.45 3.66 -5.85
C LEU A 30 7.35 2.65 -5.48
N SER A 31 6.92 1.80 -6.43
CA SER A 31 5.90 0.79 -6.18
C SER A 31 6.32 -0.21 -5.11
N ASN A 32 7.53 -0.79 -5.22
CA ASN A 32 8.03 -1.75 -4.22
C ASN A 32 8.23 -1.10 -2.86
N TRP A 33 8.69 0.15 -2.84
CA TRP A 33 8.85 0.91 -1.62
C TRP A 33 7.50 1.15 -0.92
N VAL A 34 6.47 1.57 -1.68
CA VAL A 34 5.11 1.74 -1.15
C VAL A 34 4.51 0.41 -0.70
N THR A 35 4.69 -0.69 -1.44
CA THR A 35 4.23 -2.02 -1.03
C THR A 35 4.84 -2.43 0.31
N LYS A 36 6.15 -2.22 0.50
CA LYS A 36 6.83 -2.52 1.76
C LYS A 36 6.31 -1.63 2.90
N LEU A 37 6.10 -0.34 2.63
CA LEU A 37 5.55 0.61 3.62
C LEU A 37 4.17 0.17 4.09
N ILE A 38 3.26 -0.14 3.16
CA ILE A 38 1.90 -0.60 3.48
C ILE A 38 1.96 -1.92 4.25
N SER A 39 2.75 -2.90 3.78
CA SER A 39 2.88 -4.19 4.46
C SER A 39 3.40 -4.05 5.90
N SER A 40 4.39 -3.18 6.12
CA SER A 40 4.88 -2.87 7.46
C SER A 40 3.78 -2.28 8.34
N LYS A 41 3.04 -1.29 7.83
CA LYS A 41 1.98 -0.61 8.59
C LYS A 41 0.81 -1.51 8.93
N VAL A 42 0.41 -2.39 8.00
CA VAL A 42 -0.62 -3.41 8.27
C VAL A 42 -0.16 -4.35 9.38
N LYS A 43 1.07 -4.87 9.29
CA LYS A 43 1.64 -5.76 10.31
C LYS A 43 1.75 -5.10 11.69
N GLU A 44 2.10 -3.81 11.73
CA GLU A 44 2.10 -3.01 12.97
C GLU A 44 0.68 -2.90 13.54
N ALA A 45 -0.32 -2.61 12.71
CA ALA A 45 -1.71 -2.48 13.13
C ALA A 45 -2.31 -3.81 13.64
N GLU A 46 -2.05 -4.91 12.93
CA GLU A 46 -2.46 -6.26 13.32
C GLU A 46 -1.88 -6.65 14.69
N ARG A 47 -0.60 -6.33 14.92
CA ARG A 47 0.07 -6.57 16.21
C ARG A 47 -0.45 -5.71 17.35
N ALA A 48 -0.89 -4.49 17.05
CA ALA A 48 -1.45 -3.56 18.02
C ALA A 48 -2.92 -3.87 18.40
N GLY A 49 -3.53 -4.93 17.86
CA GLY A 49 -4.91 -5.32 18.15
C GLY A 49 -5.97 -4.38 17.57
N ALA A 50 -5.57 -3.41 16.72
CA ALA A 50 -6.49 -2.58 15.98
C ALA A 50 -6.98 -3.37 14.76
N ALA A 51 -8.05 -4.16 14.94
CA ALA A 51 -8.69 -4.88 13.85
C ALA A 51 -9.00 -3.91 12.69
N PRO A 52 -8.36 -4.04 11.51
CA PRO A 52 -8.89 -3.41 10.33
C PRO A 52 -10.14 -4.20 9.97
N GLN A 53 -11.29 -3.54 10.03
CA GLN A 53 -12.52 -4.05 9.43
C GLN A 53 -12.15 -4.46 7.99
N ALA A 54 -12.23 -5.76 7.70
CA ALA A 54 -12.07 -6.24 6.34
C ALA A 54 -13.12 -5.53 5.47
N PRO A 55 -12.77 -5.05 4.27
CA PRO A 55 -13.80 -4.57 3.36
C PRO A 55 -14.72 -5.75 3.07
N GLU A 56 -16.00 -5.61 3.44
CA GLU A 56 -17.04 -6.51 3.02
C GLU A 56 -17.01 -6.55 1.49
N ASP A 57 -16.55 -7.68 0.96
CA ASP A 57 -16.58 -8.03 -0.45
C ASP A 57 -18.05 -8.24 -0.83
N ASN A 58 -18.79 -7.15 -1.02
CA ASN A 58 -20.11 -7.15 -1.66
C ASN A 58 -19.95 -7.38 -3.16
N GLY A 59 -19.49 -8.58 -3.51
CA GLY A 59 -19.47 -9.10 -4.86
C GLY A 59 -20.56 -10.15 -5.02
N ASP A 60 -21.82 -9.74 -5.20
CA ASP A 60 -22.78 -10.51 -6.01
C ASP A 60 -24.05 -9.70 -6.33
N LYS A 61 -24.10 -9.11 -7.53
CA LYS A 61 -25.29 -9.11 -8.40
C LYS A 61 -25.00 -8.41 -9.72
N ILE A 62 -24.89 -9.19 -10.79
CA ILE A 62 -25.26 -8.77 -12.15
C ILE A 62 -26.24 -9.80 -12.66
#